data_AF-A0A6J4K6W7-F1
#
_entry.id   AF-A0A6J4K6W7-F1
#
_cell.length_a   1.000
_cell.length_b   1.000
_cell.length_c   1.000
_cell.angle_alpha   90.00
_cell.angle_beta   90.00
_cell.angle_gamma   90.00
#
_symmetry.space_group_name_H-M   'P 1'
#
loop_
_entity.id
_entity.type
_entity.pdbx_description
1 polymer ?
#
loop_
_entity_poly.entity_id
_entity_poly.type
_entity_poly.pdbx_seq_one_letter_code
_entity_poly.pdbx_strand_id
1 'polypeptide(L)'
;MKLNQQSFNPNLILPVGTQVITRIAVKLAVGVERPCGTLGIIVNAPSDHSHCYRVQFPDGAQTSLRREELSIRKHWQEESLQDTASLPDEAHFYNYVIYRCV
;
A
#
# COMPACT_ATOMS: atom_id res chain seq x y z
N MET A 1 -11.01 -21.77 13.28
CA MET A 1 -10.35 -20.49 12.94
C MET A 1 -9.95 -20.54 11.47
N LYS A 2 -10.72 -19.89 10.59
CA LYS A 2 -10.35 -19.79 9.17
C LYS A 2 -9.46 -18.56 9.02
N LEU A 3 -8.16 -18.78 8.81
CA LEU A 3 -7.23 -17.76 8.35
C LEU A 3 -7.76 -17.26 7.02
N ASN A 4 -8.36 -16.06 7.00
CA ASN A 4 -8.82 -15.44 5.77
C ASN A 4 -7.59 -14.87 5.04
N GLN A 5 -6.85 -15.76 4.38
CA GLN A 5 -5.76 -15.40 3.49
C GLN A 5 -6.35 -14.71 2.26
N GLN A 6 -6.60 -13.40 2.34
CA GLN A 6 -6.97 -12.62 1.16
C GLN A 6 -5.77 -12.57 0.21
N SER A 7 -6.07 -12.89 -1.05
CA SER A 7 -5.17 -13.45 -2.04
C SER A 7 -4.02 -12.52 -2.43
N PHE A 8 -2.87 -12.67 -1.76
CA PHE A 8 -1.59 -12.28 -2.35
C PHE A 8 -1.38 -13.16 -3.58
N ASN A 9 -1.78 -12.65 -4.75
CA ASN A 9 -1.46 -13.28 -6.03
C ASN A 9 -0.09 -12.76 -6.47
N PRO A 10 1.00 -13.52 -6.25
CA PRO A 10 2.32 -13.14 -6.75
C PRO A 10 2.33 -13.06 -8.29
N ASN A 11 1.39 -13.76 -8.94
CA ASN A 11 1.22 -13.80 -10.39
C ASN A 11 0.34 -12.67 -10.96
N LEU A 12 -0.02 -11.65 -10.16
CA LEU A 12 -0.74 -10.49 -10.67
C LEU A 12 0.24 -9.37 -10.99
N ILE A 13 0.40 -9.07 -12.28
CA ILE A 13 1.11 -7.88 -12.74
C ILE A 13 0.24 -6.65 -12.44
N LEU A 14 0.78 -5.73 -11.63
CA LEU A 14 0.08 -4.49 -11.28
C LEU A 14 0.22 -3.46 -12.40
N PRO A 15 -0.87 -2.83 -12.85
CA PRO A 15 -0.79 -1.84 -13.93
C PRO A 15 -0.10 -0.55 -13.49
N VAL A 16 0.43 0.18 -14.46
CA VAL A 16 0.92 1.57 -14.29
C VAL A 16 -0.21 2.44 -13.73
N GLY A 17 0.13 3.38 -12.84
CA GLY A 17 -0.83 4.22 -12.12
C GLY A 17 -1.32 3.62 -10.79
N THR A 18 -1.03 2.35 -10.51
CA THR A 18 -1.40 1.74 -9.22
C THR A 18 -0.64 2.39 -8.08
N GLN A 19 -1.38 2.84 -7.06
CA GLN A 19 -0.80 3.32 -5.80
C GLN A 19 -0.37 2.15 -4.94
N VAL A 20 0.90 2.15 -4.55
CA VAL A 20 1.53 1.08 -3.78
C VAL A 20 2.27 1.63 -2.57
N ILE A 21 2.44 0.78 -1.57
CA ILE A 21 3.19 1.05 -0.35
C ILE A 21 4.40 0.12 -0.32
N THR A 22 5.58 0.66 -0.01
CA THR A 22 6.81 -0.14 0.13
C THR A 22 6.77 -0.99 1.40
N ARG A 23 7.13 -2.27 1.31
CA ARG A 23 7.27 -3.15 2.49
C ARG A 23 8.66 -3.10 3.10
N ILE A 24 9.64 -2.65 2.33
CA ILE A 24 11.03 -2.51 2.75
C ILE A 24 11.44 -1.05 2.84
N ALA A 25 12.50 -0.77 3.60
CA ALA A 25 13.19 0.51 3.52
C ALA A 25 13.87 0.62 2.15
N VAL A 26 13.66 1.74 1.47
CA VAL A 26 14.21 1.99 0.13
C VAL A 26 15.33 3.00 0.25
N LYS A 27 16.52 2.60 -0.20
CA LYS A 27 17.65 3.51 -0.34
C LYS A 27 17.63 4.10 -1.74
N LEU A 28 17.46 5.41 -1.84
CA LEU A 28 17.53 6.17 -3.07
C LEU A 28 18.95 6.75 -3.24
N ALA A 29 19.23 7.36 -4.39
CA ALA A 29 20.47 8.07 -4.66
C ALA A 29 20.83 9.07 -3.53
N VAL A 30 22.13 9.10 -3.20
CA VAL A 30 22.81 10.02 -2.26
C VAL A 30 22.03 10.30 -0.98
N GLY A 31 21.96 9.30 -0.10
CA GLY A 31 21.63 9.49 1.33
C GLY A 31 20.15 9.61 1.66
N VAL A 32 19.24 9.55 0.67
CA VAL A 32 17.80 9.55 0.94
C VAL A 32 17.34 8.11 1.19
N GLU A 33 17.21 7.76 2.46
CA GLU A 33 16.55 6.52 2.89
C GLU A 33 15.08 6.80 3.19
N ARG A 34 14.21 5.99 2.60
CA ARG A 34 12.77 6.02 2.85
C ARG A 34 12.41 4.80 3.70
N PRO A 35 11.69 4.99 4.82
CA PRO A 35 11.25 3.85 5.63
C PRO A 35 10.27 2.97 4.85
N CYS A 36 10.06 1.74 5.35
CA CYS A 36 8.91 0.95 4.92
C CYS A 36 7.61 1.73 5.20
N GLY A 37 6.54 1.42 4.46
CA GLY A 37 5.29 2.16 4.53
C GLY A 37 5.24 3.39 3.61
N THR A 38 6.25 3.63 2.78
CA THR A 38 6.26 4.79 1.90
C THR A 38 5.33 4.58 0.70
N LEU A 39 4.45 5.57 0.45
CA LEU A 39 3.55 5.58 -0.71
C LEU A 39 4.29 5.94 -2.01
N GLY A 40 3.99 5.23 -3.08
CA GLY A 40 4.43 5.54 -4.44
C GLY A 40 3.41 5.12 -5.50
N ILE A 41 3.70 5.45 -6.74
CA ILE A 41 2.89 5.10 -7.93
C ILE A 41 3.75 4.29 -8.88
N ILE A 42 3.21 3.19 -9.41
CA ILE A 42 3.88 2.41 -10.46
C ILE A 42 3.92 3.24 -11.73
N VAL A 43 5.12 3.55 -12.23
CA VAL A 43 5.34 4.24 -13.51
C VAL A 43 5.77 3.30 -14.63
N ASN A 44 6.28 2.11 -14.29
CA ASN A 44 6.55 1.04 -15.23
C ASN A 44 6.25 -0.32 -14.58
N ALA A 45 5.48 -1.16 -15.27
CA ALA A 45 5.18 -2.52 -14.86
C ALA A 45 6.01 -3.50 -15.71
N PRO A 46 6.63 -4.52 -15.10
CA PRO A 46 7.33 -5.55 -15.84
C PRO A 46 6.37 -6.35 -16.71
N SER A 47 6.87 -6.94 -17.80
CA SER A 47 6.09 -7.83 -18.67
C SER A 47 5.94 -9.24 -18.09
N ASP A 48 6.66 -9.55 -17.01
CA ASP A 48 6.64 -10.83 -16.31
C ASP A 48 6.72 -10.64 -14.78
N HIS A 49 6.72 -11.72 -14.01
CA HIS A 49 6.83 -11.68 -12.55
C HIS A 49 8.27 -11.67 -12.02
N SER A 50 9.27 -11.74 -12.91
CA SER A 50 10.67 -11.86 -12.50
C SER A 50 11.38 -10.51 -12.43
N HIS A 51 10.87 -9.51 -13.18
CA HIS A 51 11.42 -8.17 -13.23
C HIS A 51 10.78 -7.23 -12.21
N CYS A 52 11.49 -6.15 -11.91
CA CYS A 52 11.07 -5.15 -10.95
C CYS A 52 10.09 -4.15 -11.56
N TYR A 53 9.16 -3.69 -10.74
CA TYR A 53 8.35 -2.50 -10.98
C TYR A 53 9.21 -1.24 -10.81
N ARG A 54 8.95 -0.23 -11.63
CA ARG A 54 9.48 1.11 -11.37
C ARG A 54 8.43 1.93 -10.64
N VAL A 55 8.76 2.34 -9.43
CA VAL A 55 7.86 3.10 -8.56
C VAL A 55 8.40 4.52 -8.42
N GLN A 56 7.53 5.50 -8.67
CA GLN A 56 7.81 6.91 -8.43
C GLN A 56 7.19 7.36 -7.12
N PHE A 57 7.98 8.03 -6.30
CA PHE A 57 7.57 8.65 -5.05
C PHE A 57 7.05 10.08 -5.29
N PRO A 58 6.32 10.68 -4.33
CA PRO A 58 5.76 12.03 -4.47
C PRO A 58 6.77 13.15 -4.71
N ASP A 59 8.04 12.95 -4.35
CA ASP A 59 9.16 13.87 -4.63
C ASP A 59 9.73 13.72 -6.05
N GLY A 60 9.15 12.83 -6.86
CA GLY A 60 9.59 12.55 -8.22
C GLY A 60 10.67 11.48 -8.33
N ALA A 61 11.25 11.05 -7.20
CA ALA A 61 12.27 10.02 -7.19
C ALA A 61 11.75 8.65 -7.59
N GLN A 62 12.61 7.83 -8.19
CA GLN A 62 12.22 6.51 -8.69
C GLN A 62 13.11 5.40 -8.14
N THR A 63 12.49 4.27 -7.85
CA THR A 63 13.17 3.05 -7.42
C THR A 63 12.65 1.83 -8.18
N SER A 64 13.44 0.77 -8.20
CA SER A 64 13.02 -0.55 -8.69
C SER A 64 12.63 -1.43 -7.51
N LEU A 65 11.42 -2.00 -7.53
CA LEU A 65 10.91 -2.87 -6.47
C LEU A 65 10.31 -4.14 -7.04
N ARG A 66 10.54 -5.27 -6.38
CA ARG A 66 9.93 -6.57 -6.70
C ARG A 66 8.49 -6.63 -6.21
N ARG A 67 7.71 -7.61 -6.71
CA ARG A 67 6.29 -7.76 -6.37
C ARG A 67 6.06 -7.93 -4.88
N GLU A 68 6.95 -8.65 -4.21
CA GLU A 68 6.96 -8.94 -2.78
C GLU A 68 7.39 -7.74 -1.91
N GLU A 69 8.05 -6.74 -2.50
CA GLU A 69 8.51 -5.53 -1.80
C GLU A 69 7.44 -4.43 -1.77
N LEU A 70 6.25 -4.69 -2.34
CA LEU A 70 5.17 -3.71 -2.50
C LEU A 70 3.78 -4.28 -2.18
N SER A 71 2.93 -3.41 -1.62
CA SER A 71 1.52 -3.64 -1.33
C SER A 71 0.64 -2.66 -2.08
N ILE A 72 -0.54 -3.07 -2.55
CA ILE A 72 -1.51 -2.14 -3.11
C ILE A 72 -2.11 -1.31 -1.96
N ARG A 73 -2.13 0.03 -2.08
CA ARG A 73 -2.59 0.95 -1.02
C ARG A 73 -3.99 0.61 -0.48
N LYS A 74 -4.93 0.24 -1.35
CA LYS A 74 -6.30 -0.12 -0.94
C LYS A 74 -6.36 -1.27 0.07
N HIS A 75 -5.49 -2.27 -0.08
CA HIS A 75 -5.42 -3.41 0.83
C HIS A 75 -4.82 -3.02 2.19
N TRP A 76 -3.94 -2.02 2.20
CA TRP A 76 -3.31 -1.51 3.43
C TRP A 76 -4.25 -0.65 4.28
N GLN A 77 -5.20 0.05 3.64
CA GLN A 77 -6.20 0.85 4.35
C GLN A 77 -7.27 -0.04 5.01
N GLU A 78 -7.65 -1.15 4.38
CA GLU A 78 -8.57 -2.13 4.97
C GLU A 78 -7.95 -2.86 6.17
N GLU A 79 -6.67 -3.26 6.11
CA GLU A 79 -5.97 -3.92 7.23
C GLU A 79 -5.93 -3.03 8.50
N SER A 80 -5.63 -1.74 8.35
CA SER A 80 -5.62 -0.79 9.48
C SER A 80 -7.01 -0.49 10.06
N LEU A 81 -8.08 -0.67 9.27
CA LEU A 81 -9.47 -0.54 9.71
C LEU A 81 -10.00 -1.83 10.35
N GLN A 82 -9.51 -3.00 9.92
CA GLN A 82 -9.87 -4.29 10.51
C GLN A 82 -9.27 -4.47 11.91
N ASP A 83 -8.10 -3.91 12.20
CA ASP A 83 -7.51 -3.92 13.56
C ASP A 83 -8.39 -3.17 14.58
N THR A 84 -9.17 -2.19 14.12
CA THR A 84 -10.17 -1.50 14.95
C THR A 84 -11.52 -2.23 15.03
N ALA A 85 -11.75 -3.23 14.18
CA ALA A 85 -12.97 -4.05 14.18
C ALA A 85 -13.01 -5.10 15.30
N SER A 86 -11.96 -5.20 16.12
CA SER A 86 -11.95 -5.97 17.37
C SER A 86 -12.58 -5.23 18.55
N LEU A 87 -13.10 -4.01 18.34
CA LEU A 87 -13.88 -3.30 19.34
C LEU A 87 -15.28 -3.93 19.45
N PRO A 88 -15.75 -4.28 20.66
CA PRO A 88 -17.07 -4.91 20.83
C PRO A 88 -18.21 -4.00 20.35
N ASP A 89 -18.93 -4.50 19.34
CA ASP A 89 -20.36 -4.41 18.96
C ASP A 89 -21.23 -3.15 19.21
N GLU A 90 -20.73 -2.04 19.74
CA GLU A 90 -21.53 -0.81 19.93
C GLU A 90 -20.68 0.43 19.66
N ALA A 91 -20.05 0.47 18.47
CA ALA A 91 -19.38 1.67 18.01
C ALA A 91 -20.43 2.73 17.62
N HIS A 92 -20.91 3.49 18.60
CA HIS A 92 -21.73 4.67 18.39
C HIS A 92 -20.92 5.76 17.67
N PHE A 93 -20.84 5.67 16.33
CA PHE A 93 -20.15 6.62 15.47
C PHE A 93 -20.79 8.02 15.46
N TYR A 94 -22.00 8.17 16.01
CA TYR A 94 -22.69 9.46 16.15
C TYR A 94 -21.89 10.51 16.91
N ASN A 95 -21.01 10.11 17.85
CA ASN A 95 -20.19 11.06 18.61
C ASN A 95 -19.03 11.67 17.80
N TYR A 96 -18.71 11.11 16.63
CA TYR A 96 -17.58 11.54 15.79
C TYR A 96 -18.02 12.19 14.47
N VAL A 97 -19.33 12.37 14.26
CA VAL A 97 -19.86 13.10 13.10
C VAL A 97 -20.06 14.56 13.48
N ILE A 98 -19.28 15.46 12.86
CA ILE A 98 -19.53 16.89 12.93
C ILE A 98 -20.47 17.26 11.77
N TYR A 99 -21.76 17.42 12.05
CA TYR A 99 -22.71 17.94 11.08
C TYR A 99 -22.45 19.43 10.86
N ARG A 100 -22.09 19.80 9.63
CA ARG A 100 -22.11 21.18 9.16
C ARG A 100 -23.33 21.35 8.27
N CYS A 101 -24.38 21.97 8.78
CA CYS A 101 -25.50 22.41 7.95
C CYS A 101 -25.02 23.59 7.09
N VAL A 102 -25.36 23.54 5.80
CA VAL A 102 -25.26 24.65 4.84
C VAL A 102 -26.64 25.20 4.58
#